data_AF-A0A368V624-F1
#
_entry.id   AF-A0A368V624-F1
#
_cell.length_a   1.000
_cell.length_b   1.000
_cell.length_c   1.000
_cell.angle_alpha   90.00
_cell.angle_beta   90.00
_cell.angle_gamma   90.00
#
_symmetry.space_group_name_H-M   'P 1'
#
loop_
_entity.id
_entity.type
_entity.pdbx_description
1 polymer ?
#
loop_
_entity_poly.entity_id
_entity_poly.type
_entity_poly.pdbx_seq_one_letter_code
_entity_poly.pdbx_strand_id
1 'polypeptide(L)'
;MLSVLQVNSLDLIPWTDGRLLPELYWKINNFIADDCSIKTQLLLAVETILINVIQVSNPVEDLIPIIDAVNEHLTLGEVIHVKEVIDSAVNYEFTETWHAISNFNTEGELTEYIDFLTSLAKISGHCPEEAKSVVQRRIADLEELERHEIGATLPSSKSHIDDKFSDNELKSLFYNLIK
;
A
#
# COMPACT_ATOMS: atom_id res chain seq x y z
N MET A 1 -7.37 33.72 10.23
CA MET A 1 -6.75 32.51 10.81
C MET A 1 -7.56 31.26 10.49
N LEU A 2 -8.88 31.23 10.69
CA LEU A 2 -9.76 30.14 10.18
C LEU A 2 -9.67 29.92 8.66
N SER A 3 -9.44 30.98 7.91
CA SER A 3 -9.24 30.94 6.46
C SER A 3 -8.01 30.14 6.00
N VAL A 4 -7.06 29.81 6.90
CA VAL A 4 -5.92 28.94 6.54
C VAL A 4 -6.31 27.46 6.57
N LEU A 5 -7.23 27.07 7.45
CA LEU A 5 -7.73 25.68 7.55
C LEU A 5 -8.87 25.40 6.56
N GLN A 6 -9.58 26.44 6.10
CA GLN A 6 -10.69 26.32 5.15
C GLN A 6 -10.25 26.28 3.68
N VAL A 7 -9.01 26.67 3.38
CA VAL A 7 -8.54 26.76 2.00
C VAL A 7 -7.67 25.53 1.74
N ASN A 8 -7.95 24.85 0.62
CA ASN A 8 -7.16 23.77 0.02
C ASN A 8 -5.71 24.20 -0.36
N SER A 9 -5.11 25.16 0.33
CA SER A 9 -3.76 25.70 0.10
C SER A 9 -2.72 25.12 1.05
N LEU A 10 -3.12 24.24 1.96
CA LEU A 10 -2.17 23.47 2.76
C LEU A 10 -1.72 22.28 1.91
N ASP A 11 -0.46 22.30 1.48
CA ASP A 11 0.22 21.12 0.94
C ASP A 11 0.38 20.13 2.09
N LEU A 12 -0.65 19.30 2.28
CA LEU A 12 -0.65 18.25 3.28
C LEU A 12 0.12 17.06 2.74
N ILE A 13 0.93 16.47 3.61
CA ILE A 13 1.64 15.23 3.37
C ILE A 13 0.81 14.11 4.01
N PRO A 14 0.04 13.32 3.23
CA PRO A 14 -0.99 12.43 3.76
C PRO A 14 -0.49 11.48 4.86
N TRP A 15 0.68 10.87 4.67
CA TRP A 15 1.26 9.90 5.61
C TRP A 15 1.80 10.50 6.91
N THR A 16 2.12 11.80 6.92
CA THR A 16 2.67 12.50 8.09
C THR A 16 1.56 13.25 8.82
N ASP A 17 0.84 14.10 8.08
CA ASP A 17 -0.20 14.95 8.64
C ASP A 17 -1.44 14.13 9.02
N GLY A 18 -1.77 13.09 8.24
CA GLY A 18 -2.90 12.19 8.50
C GLY A 18 -2.88 11.58 9.90
N ARG A 19 -1.69 11.27 10.43
CA ARG A 19 -1.53 10.69 11.78
C ARG A 19 -1.71 11.71 12.90
N LEU A 20 -1.43 12.98 12.64
CA LEU A 20 -1.45 14.06 13.64
C LEU A 20 -2.84 14.70 13.77
N LEU A 21 -3.66 14.61 12.72
CA LEU A 21 -5.00 15.21 12.69
C LEU A 21 -5.96 14.63 13.75
N PRO A 22 -6.01 13.31 13.99
CA PRO A 22 -6.82 12.74 15.07
C PRO A 22 -6.41 13.28 16.46
N GLU A 23 -5.10 13.36 16.72
CA GLU A 23 -4.58 13.91 17.98
C GLU A 23 -4.92 15.41 18.12
N LEU A 24 -4.82 16.18 17.01
CA LEU A 24 -5.19 17.60 17.00
C LEU A 24 -6.68 17.79 17.29
N TYR A 25 -7.55 16.99 16.68
CA TYR A 25 -8.98 17.00 16.96
C TYR A 25 -9.23 16.73 18.45
N TRP A 26 -8.62 15.68 19.00
CA TRP A 26 -8.74 15.34 20.41
C TRP A 26 -8.24 16.47 21.33
N LYS A 27 -7.11 17.11 21.01
CA LYS A 27 -6.59 18.26 21.76
C LYS A 27 -7.56 19.44 21.74
N ILE A 28 -8.11 19.78 20.59
CA ILE A 28 -9.10 20.85 20.45
C ILE A 28 -10.35 20.52 21.29
N ASN A 29 -10.81 19.26 21.23
CA ASN A 29 -12.00 18.83 21.95
C ASN A 29 -11.82 18.88 23.47
N ASN A 30 -10.63 18.53 23.99
CA ASN A 30 -10.40 18.43 25.43
C ASN A 30 -9.86 19.72 26.08
N PHE A 31 -9.07 20.53 25.36
CA PHE A 31 -8.40 21.70 25.94
C PHE A 31 -9.06 23.04 25.61
N ILE A 32 -9.93 23.10 24.59
CA ILE A 32 -10.72 24.31 24.32
C ILE A 32 -12.06 24.19 25.03
N ALA A 33 -12.41 25.24 25.79
CA ALA A 33 -13.67 25.31 26.51
C ALA A 33 -14.87 25.28 25.55
N ASP A 34 -15.95 24.59 25.95
CA ASP A 34 -17.16 24.39 25.12
C ASP A 34 -17.91 25.69 24.81
N ASP A 35 -17.72 26.73 25.62
CA ASP A 35 -18.29 28.06 25.42
C ASP A 35 -17.51 28.89 24.38
N CYS A 36 -16.37 28.38 23.91
CA CYS A 36 -15.58 29.03 22.89
C CYS A 36 -16.24 28.86 21.52
N SER A 37 -16.75 29.96 20.95
CA SER A 37 -17.47 29.97 19.67
C SER A 37 -16.66 29.45 18.47
N ILE A 38 -15.32 29.40 18.58
CA ILE A 38 -14.44 28.92 17.52
C ILE A 38 -14.20 27.40 17.57
N LYS A 39 -14.46 26.75 18.70
CA LYS A 39 -14.14 25.32 18.92
C LYS A 39 -14.77 24.43 17.85
N THR A 40 -16.07 24.58 17.65
CA THR A 40 -16.84 23.83 16.65
C THR A 40 -16.30 24.04 15.24
N GLN A 41 -15.89 25.25 14.90
CA GLN A 41 -15.34 25.55 13.56
C GLN A 41 -13.98 24.89 13.34
N LEU A 42 -13.15 24.84 14.39
CA LEU A 42 -11.85 24.16 14.34
C LEU A 42 -12.02 22.65 14.23
N LEU A 43 -12.90 22.05 15.02
CA LEU A 43 -13.18 20.60 14.96
C LEU A 43 -13.67 20.20 13.56
N LEU A 44 -14.63 20.93 12.98
CA LEU A 44 -15.12 20.68 11.62
C LEU A 44 -14.03 20.85 10.56
N ALA A 45 -13.15 21.85 10.72
CA ALA A 45 -12.06 22.06 9.78
C ALA A 45 -11.06 20.90 9.83
N VAL A 46 -10.69 20.42 11.03
CA VAL A 46 -9.81 19.26 11.19
C VAL A 46 -10.46 18.00 10.65
N GLU A 47 -11.75 17.77 10.90
CA GLU A 47 -12.51 16.65 10.35
C GLU A 47 -12.50 16.65 8.81
N THR A 48 -12.77 17.82 8.20
CA THR A 48 -12.75 17.97 6.74
C THR A 48 -11.38 17.68 6.15
N ILE A 49 -10.31 18.16 6.79
CA ILE A 49 -8.94 17.91 6.36
C ILE A 49 -8.61 16.42 6.48
N LEU A 50 -8.99 15.77 7.58
CA LEU A 50 -8.76 14.34 7.79
C LEU A 50 -9.47 13.48 6.73
N ILE A 51 -10.73 13.81 6.41
CA ILE A 51 -11.48 13.15 5.33
C ILE A 51 -10.73 13.28 4.00
N ASN A 52 -10.30 14.49 3.64
CA ASN A 52 -9.57 14.72 2.40
C ASN A 52 -8.26 13.93 2.35
N VAL A 53 -7.52 13.87 3.48
CA VAL A 53 -6.28 13.09 3.57
C VAL A 53 -6.53 11.61 3.33
N ILE A 54 -7.58 11.04 3.93
CA ILE A 54 -7.92 9.62 3.75
C ILE A 54 -8.34 9.34 2.30
N GLN A 55 -9.11 10.24 1.68
CA GLN A 55 -9.55 10.08 0.28
C GLN A 55 -8.40 10.20 -0.74
N VAL A 56 -7.35 10.94 -0.42
CA VAL A 56 -6.17 11.13 -1.29
C VAL A 56 -5.07 10.10 -1.01
N SER A 57 -5.02 9.54 0.20
CA SER A 57 -4.06 8.50 0.57
C SER A 57 -4.28 7.26 -0.31
N ASN A 58 -3.29 6.98 -1.17
CA ASN A 58 -3.42 6.02 -2.26
C ASN A 58 -2.68 4.68 -2.01
N PRO A 59 -1.73 4.55 -1.07
CA PRO A 59 -1.24 3.24 -0.66
C PRO A 59 -1.80 2.81 0.71
N VAL A 60 -2.17 1.53 0.81
CA VAL A 60 -2.69 0.90 2.04
C VAL A 60 -1.76 1.08 3.25
N GLU A 61 -0.45 1.21 3.01
CA GLU A 61 0.57 1.45 4.04
C GLU A 61 0.39 2.77 4.80
N ASP A 62 -0.14 3.79 4.12
CA ASP A 62 -0.42 5.10 4.68
C ASP A 62 -1.75 5.13 5.42
N LEU A 63 -2.69 4.29 5.01
CA LEU A 63 -4.02 4.19 5.61
C LEU A 63 -3.98 3.57 7.01
N ILE A 64 -3.19 2.50 7.20
CA ILE A 64 -3.02 1.79 8.48
C ILE A 64 -2.75 2.74 9.67
N PRO A 65 -1.69 3.57 9.64
CA PRO A 65 -1.35 4.42 10.78
C PRO A 65 -2.34 5.56 11.01
N ILE A 66 -3.08 5.98 9.98
CA ILE A 66 -4.16 6.96 10.13
C ILE A 66 -5.32 6.31 10.90
N ILE A 67 -5.71 5.10 10.53
CA ILE A 67 -6.77 4.36 11.21
C ILE A 67 -6.39 4.07 12.66
N ASP A 68 -5.13 3.69 12.94
CA ASP A 68 -4.64 3.52 14.31
C ASP A 68 -4.78 4.80 15.14
N ALA A 69 -4.35 5.95 14.59
CA ALA A 69 -4.47 7.24 15.28
C ALA A 69 -5.94 7.64 15.49
N VAL A 70 -6.83 7.34 14.54
CA VAL A 70 -8.28 7.56 14.70
C VAL A 70 -8.84 6.68 15.81
N ASN A 71 -8.51 5.40 15.83
CA ASN A 71 -8.96 4.47 16.87
C ASN A 71 -8.42 4.83 18.27
N GLU A 72 -7.23 5.43 18.36
CA GLU A 72 -6.63 5.87 19.61
C GLU A 72 -7.25 7.16 20.16
N HIS A 73 -7.49 8.15 19.29
CA HIS A 73 -7.82 9.51 19.72
C HIS A 73 -9.29 9.90 19.55
N LEU A 74 -10.05 9.21 18.69
CA LEU A 74 -11.41 9.60 18.34
C LEU A 74 -12.38 8.52 18.78
N THR A 75 -13.43 8.91 19.50
CA THR A 75 -14.48 7.93 19.84
C THR A 75 -15.43 7.74 18.67
N LEU A 76 -15.90 6.50 18.49
CA LEU A 76 -16.74 6.04 17.39
C LEU A 76 -18.06 6.83 17.16
N GLY A 77 -18.44 7.73 18.08
CA GLY A 77 -19.62 8.59 17.97
C GLY A 77 -19.34 10.06 17.66
N GLU A 78 -18.09 10.53 17.72
CA GLU A 78 -17.75 11.95 17.57
C GLU A 78 -17.56 12.37 16.10
N VAL A 79 -17.22 11.42 15.23
CA VAL A 79 -16.76 11.69 13.84
C VAL A 79 -17.26 10.60 12.89
N ILE A 80 -18.58 10.61 12.66
CA ILE A 80 -19.27 9.60 11.84
C ILE A 80 -18.74 9.63 10.39
N HIS A 81 -18.56 10.82 9.80
CA HIS A 81 -18.12 10.92 8.40
C HIS A 81 -16.69 10.41 8.19
N VAL A 82 -15.78 10.68 9.14
CA VAL A 82 -14.41 10.13 9.09
C VAL A 82 -14.45 8.61 9.08
N LYS A 83 -15.30 8.03 9.93
CA LYS A 83 -15.46 6.57 9.98
C LYS A 83 -16.01 6.01 8.67
N GLU A 84 -17.04 6.61 8.10
CA GLU A 84 -17.60 6.18 6.82
C GLU A 84 -16.55 6.19 5.70
N VAL A 85 -15.69 7.21 5.69
CA VAL A 85 -14.59 7.32 4.72
C VAL A 85 -13.52 6.25 4.96
N ILE A 86 -13.17 5.97 6.22
CA ILE A 86 -12.27 4.86 6.58
C ILE A 86 -12.87 3.53 6.14
N ASP A 87 -14.12 3.25 6.50
CA ASP A 87 -14.79 2.00 6.16
C ASP A 87 -14.85 1.82 4.63
N SER A 88 -15.09 2.90 3.88
CA SER A 88 -15.05 2.87 2.40
C SER A 88 -13.64 2.58 1.86
N ALA A 89 -12.60 3.21 2.41
CA ALA A 89 -11.21 2.99 1.98
C ALA A 89 -10.75 1.56 2.30
N VAL A 90 -11.05 1.09 3.51
CA VAL A 90 -10.78 -0.29 3.94
C VAL A 90 -11.50 -1.30 3.05
N ASN A 91 -12.79 -1.07 2.77
CA ASN A 91 -13.56 -1.98 1.94
C ASN A 91 -12.99 -2.06 0.52
N TYR A 92 -12.52 -0.95 -0.05
CA TYR A 92 -11.86 -0.95 -1.36
C TYR A 92 -10.64 -1.89 -1.39
N GLU A 93 -9.76 -1.84 -0.38
CA GLU A 93 -8.59 -2.72 -0.31
C GLU A 93 -8.97 -4.22 -0.26
N PHE A 94 -10.11 -4.56 0.35
CA PHE A 94 -10.57 -5.94 0.47
C PHE A 94 -11.43 -6.44 -0.70
N THR A 95 -12.22 -5.57 -1.34
CA THR A 95 -13.14 -5.98 -2.43
C THR A 95 -12.56 -5.74 -3.81
N GLU A 96 -11.76 -4.69 -3.97
CA GLU A 96 -11.13 -4.30 -5.24
C GLU A 96 -9.64 -4.64 -5.25
N THR A 97 -9.23 -5.68 -4.49
CA THR A 97 -7.83 -6.09 -4.32
C THR A 97 -7.11 -6.29 -5.66
N TRP A 98 -7.78 -6.83 -6.67
CA TRP A 98 -7.19 -7.02 -8.00
C TRP A 98 -6.79 -5.69 -8.66
N HIS A 99 -7.59 -4.65 -8.48
CA HIS A 99 -7.29 -3.31 -8.95
C HIS A 99 -6.17 -2.68 -8.11
N ALA A 100 -6.18 -2.86 -6.79
CA ALA A 100 -5.15 -2.31 -5.90
C ALA A 100 -3.74 -2.83 -6.23
N ILE A 101 -3.60 -4.11 -6.58
CA ILE A 101 -2.32 -4.74 -6.89
C ILE A 101 -1.94 -4.74 -8.37
N SER A 102 -2.70 -4.06 -9.25
CA SER A 102 -2.54 -4.21 -10.70
C SER A 102 -1.15 -3.76 -11.20
N ASN A 103 -0.52 -2.86 -10.47
CA ASN A 103 0.79 -2.30 -10.80
C ASN A 103 1.96 -3.06 -10.17
N PHE A 104 1.68 -4.10 -9.36
CA PHE A 104 2.71 -4.87 -8.66
C PHE A 104 3.22 -5.95 -9.60
N ASN A 105 4.53 -5.95 -9.80
CA ASN A 105 5.20 -6.75 -10.83
C ASN A 105 6.13 -7.80 -10.23
N THR A 106 6.29 -7.82 -8.91
CA THR A 106 7.16 -8.76 -8.20
C THR A 106 6.40 -9.51 -7.13
N GLU A 107 6.84 -10.75 -6.85
CA GLU A 107 6.34 -11.53 -5.71
C GLU A 107 6.56 -10.80 -4.37
N GLY A 108 7.67 -10.07 -4.24
CA GLY A 108 7.99 -9.31 -3.04
C GLY A 108 6.94 -8.24 -2.71
N GLU A 109 6.58 -7.40 -3.69
CA GLU A 109 5.53 -6.36 -3.53
C GLU A 109 4.18 -6.98 -3.15
N LEU A 110 3.81 -8.09 -3.80
CA LEU A 110 2.56 -8.80 -3.52
C LEU A 110 2.55 -9.44 -2.13
N THR A 111 3.69 -9.98 -1.70
CA THR A 111 3.83 -10.57 -0.36
C THR A 111 3.75 -9.51 0.72
N GLU A 112 4.40 -8.36 0.52
CA GLU A 112 4.29 -7.21 1.42
C GLU A 112 2.85 -6.69 1.51
N TYR A 113 2.12 -6.69 0.39
CA TYR A 113 0.70 -6.34 0.38
C TYR A 113 -0.17 -7.27 1.24
N ILE A 114 0.15 -8.56 1.31
CA ILE A 114 -0.54 -9.51 2.21
C ILE A 114 -0.33 -9.12 3.69
N ASP A 115 0.84 -8.61 4.04
CA ASP A 115 1.13 -8.13 5.39
C ASP A 115 0.35 -6.85 5.70
N PHE A 116 0.21 -5.94 4.73
CA PHE A 116 -0.65 -4.76 4.86
C PHE A 116 -2.13 -5.15 5.03
N LEU A 117 -2.66 -6.05 4.21
CA LEU A 117 -4.04 -6.55 4.35
C LEU A 117 -4.28 -7.20 5.73
N THR A 118 -3.29 -7.92 6.25
CA THR A 118 -3.37 -8.53 7.59
C THR A 118 -3.43 -7.48 8.69
N SER A 119 -2.59 -6.45 8.57
CA SER A 119 -2.55 -5.33 9.51
C SER A 119 -3.85 -4.53 9.47
N LEU A 120 -4.34 -4.23 8.26
CA LEU A 120 -5.60 -3.52 8.03
C LEU A 120 -6.80 -4.30 8.58
N ALA A 121 -6.85 -5.61 8.39
CA ALA A 121 -7.89 -6.47 8.93
C ALA A 121 -7.92 -6.44 10.47
N LYS A 122 -6.75 -6.45 11.11
CA LYS A 122 -6.64 -6.42 12.57
C LYS A 122 -7.23 -5.14 13.18
N ILE A 123 -7.01 -4.00 12.53
CA ILE A 123 -7.42 -2.68 13.05
C ILE A 123 -8.84 -2.29 12.62
N SER A 124 -9.36 -2.88 11.54
CA SER A 124 -10.70 -2.59 11.01
C SER A 124 -11.74 -3.67 11.30
N GLY A 125 -11.34 -4.87 11.73
CA GLY A 125 -12.23 -6.01 11.97
C GLY A 125 -12.72 -6.73 10.70
N HIS A 126 -12.17 -6.40 9.52
CA HIS A 126 -12.51 -7.07 8.26
C HIS A 126 -11.80 -8.43 8.11
N CYS A 127 -12.35 -9.30 7.26
CA CYS A 127 -11.75 -10.59 6.93
C CYS A 127 -10.83 -10.46 5.71
N PRO A 128 -9.52 -10.75 5.84
CA PRO A 128 -8.57 -10.54 4.73
C PRO A 128 -8.49 -11.73 3.76
N GLU A 129 -9.13 -12.87 4.04
CA GLU A 129 -8.87 -14.13 3.35
C GLU A 129 -9.18 -14.10 1.85
N GLU A 130 -10.28 -13.44 1.46
CA GLU A 130 -10.63 -13.30 0.04
C GLU A 130 -9.61 -12.45 -0.71
N ALA A 131 -9.27 -11.28 -0.16
CA ALA A 131 -8.23 -10.40 -0.69
C ALA A 131 -6.87 -11.11 -0.81
N LYS A 132 -6.46 -11.83 0.25
CA LYS A 132 -5.22 -12.64 0.25
C LYS A 132 -5.23 -13.70 -0.84
N SER A 133 -6.36 -14.37 -1.07
CA SER A 133 -6.49 -15.36 -2.15
C SER A 133 -6.32 -14.73 -3.54
N VAL A 134 -6.81 -13.50 -3.74
CA VAL A 134 -6.60 -12.75 -4.98
C VAL A 134 -5.11 -12.44 -5.19
N VAL A 135 -4.42 -11.98 -4.15
CA VAL A 135 -2.98 -11.68 -4.21
C VAL A 135 -2.16 -12.94 -4.48
N GLN A 136 -2.46 -14.05 -3.80
CA GLN A 136 -1.80 -15.35 -4.03
C GLN A 136 -1.98 -15.87 -5.46
N ARG A 137 -3.17 -15.66 -6.04
CA ARG A 137 -3.40 -16.00 -7.46
C ARG A 137 -2.50 -15.17 -8.37
N ARG A 138 -2.36 -13.87 -8.10
CA ARG A 138 -1.48 -12.99 -8.87
C ARG A 138 -0.01 -13.40 -8.76
N ILE A 139 0.45 -13.83 -7.59
CA ILE A 139 1.80 -14.39 -7.40
C ILE A 139 2.00 -15.63 -8.27
N ALA A 140 1.05 -16.58 -8.23
CA ALA A 140 1.12 -17.79 -9.05
C ALA A 140 1.18 -17.48 -10.57
N ASP A 141 0.44 -16.46 -11.02
CA ASP A 141 0.49 -16.00 -12.41
C ASP A 141 1.87 -15.45 -12.79
N LEU A 142 2.53 -14.69 -11.91
CA LEU A 142 3.89 -14.18 -12.14
C LEU A 142 4.92 -15.31 -12.22
N GLU A 143 4.87 -16.27 -11.30
CA GLU A 143 5.77 -17.42 -11.34
C GLU A 143 5.59 -18.25 -12.62
N GLU A 144 4.35 -18.39 -13.11
CA GLU A 144 4.09 -19.08 -14.36
C GLU A 144 4.71 -18.34 -15.55
N LEU A 145 4.59 -17.02 -15.61
CA LEU A 145 5.23 -16.20 -16.65
C LEU A 145 6.75 -16.37 -16.64
N GLU A 146 7.39 -16.31 -15.47
CA GLU A 146 8.84 -16.51 -15.33
C GLU A 146 9.28 -17.91 -15.82
N ARG A 147 8.51 -18.96 -15.50
CA ARG A 147 8.77 -20.33 -15.98
C ARG A 147 8.68 -20.43 -17.50
N HIS A 148 7.74 -19.71 -18.13
CA HIS A 148 7.57 -19.70 -19.59
C HIS A 148 8.68 -18.90 -20.31
N GLU A 149 9.17 -17.81 -19.71
CA GLU A 149 10.31 -17.05 -20.24
C GLU A 149 11.61 -17.87 -20.20
N ILE A 150 11.82 -18.66 -19.15
CA ILE A 150 12.99 -19.54 -19.02
C ILE A 150 12.85 -20.80 -19.93
N GLY A 151 11.62 -21.23 -20.22
CA GLY A 151 11.31 -22.43 -21.01
C GLY A 151 11.56 -22.33 -22.52
N ALA A 152 11.84 -21.15 -23.07
CA ALA A 152 11.95 -20.91 -24.51
C ALA A 152 13.39 -20.86 -25.07
N THR A 153 14.38 -21.48 -24.41
CA THR A 153 15.72 -21.68 -24.99
C THR A 153 16.24 -23.11 -24.83
N LEU A 154 15.48 -24.08 -25.34
CA LEU A 154 16.05 -25.39 -25.67
C LEU A 154 16.30 -25.44 -27.18
N PRO A 155 17.56 -25.49 -27.65
CA PRO A 155 17.82 -25.78 -29.04
C PRO A 155 17.22 -27.15 -29.34
N SER A 156 16.31 -27.23 -30.31
CA SER A 156 15.75 -28.50 -30.74
C SER A 156 16.89 -29.44 -31.10
N SER A 157 17.00 -30.55 -30.37
CA SER A 157 17.93 -31.63 -30.67
C SER A 157 17.70 -32.16 -32.08
N LYS A 158 18.45 -31.64 -33.05
CA LYS A 158 18.67 -32.29 -34.34
C LYS A 158 19.97 -33.07 -34.27
N SER A 159 19.79 -34.37 -34.06
CA SER A 159 20.60 -35.50 -34.56
C SER A 159 22.09 -35.25 -34.86
N HIS A 160 22.94 -35.91 -34.07
CA HIS A 160 24.22 -36.54 -34.43
C HIS A 160 25.19 -35.76 -35.33
N ILE A 161 26.22 -35.15 -34.71
CA ILE A 161 27.63 -35.26 -35.16
C ILE A 161 28.50 -35.32 -33.90
N ASP A 162 29.38 -36.34 -33.82
CA ASP A 162 30.45 -36.47 -32.82
C ASP A 162 31.45 -35.31 -32.99
N ASP A 163 31.19 -34.15 -32.41
CA ASP A 163 32.19 -33.09 -32.29
C ASP A 163 33.01 -33.31 -31.01
N LYS A 164 34.08 -34.08 -31.14
CA LYS A 164 35.17 -34.10 -30.17
C LYS A 164 35.88 -32.74 -30.22
N PHE A 165 35.73 -31.95 -29.17
CA PHE A 165 36.52 -30.74 -28.94
C PHE A 165 38.00 -31.02 -29.16
N SER A 166 38.64 -30.27 -30.05
CA SER A 166 40.07 -30.37 -30.27
C SER A 166 40.82 -29.57 -29.19
N ASP A 167 41.97 -30.08 -28.73
CA ASP A 167 42.80 -29.42 -27.70
C ASP A 167 43.21 -27.98 -28.08
N ASN A 168 43.20 -27.65 -29.37
CA ASN A 168 43.47 -26.30 -29.86
C ASN A 168 42.32 -25.31 -29.57
N GLU A 169 41.07 -25.77 -29.58
CA GLU A 169 39.91 -24.93 -29.25
C GLU A 169 39.86 -24.65 -27.74
N LEU A 170 40.23 -25.64 -26.93
CA LEU A 170 40.41 -25.48 -25.49
C LEU A 170 41.51 -24.46 -25.16
N LYS A 171 42.67 -24.52 -25.83
CA LYS A 171 43.75 -23.53 -25.63
C LYS A 171 43.36 -22.12 -26.06
N SER A 172 42.51 -21.99 -27.08
CA SER A 172 42.03 -20.69 -27.55
C SER A 172 41.11 -19.99 -26.53
N LEU A 173 40.30 -20.76 -25.80
CA LEU A 173 39.40 -20.23 -24.75
C LEU A 173 40.15 -19.62 -23.56
N PHE A 174 41.32 -20.16 -23.21
CA PHE A 174 42.13 -19.68 -22.09
C PHE A 174 43.23 -18.69 -22.50
N TYR A 175 43.36 -18.35 -23.78
CA TYR A 175 44.43 -17.45 -24.26
C TYR A 175 44.33 -16.04 -23.65
N ASN A 176 43.12 -15.59 -23.29
CA ASN A 176 42.88 -14.31 -22.64
C ASN A 176 43.14 -14.31 -21.12
N LEU A 177 43.46 -15.46 -20.51
CA LEU A 177 43.77 -15.59 -19.08
C LEU A 177 45.29 -15.64 -18.79
N ILE A 178 46.14 -15.61 -19.83
CA ILE A 178 47.60 -15.65 -19.71
C ILE A 178 48.20 -14.28 -20.09
N LYS A 179 47.62 -13.19 -19.58
CA LYS A 179 48.26 -11.87 -19.62
C LYS A 179 48.15 -11.16 -18.28
#